data_AF-A0A8H8R4N2-F1
#
_entry.id   AF-A0A8H8R4N2-F1
#
_cell.length_a   1.000
_cell.length_b   1.000
_cell.length_c   1.000
_cell.angle_alpha   90.00
_cell.angle_beta   90.00
_cell.angle_gamma   90.00
#
_symmetry.space_group_name_H-M   'P 1'
#
loop_
_entity.id
_entity.type
_entity.pdbx_description
1 polymer ?
#
loop_
_entity_poly.entity_id
_entity_poly.type
_entity_poly.pdbx_seq_one_letter_code
_entity_poly.pdbx_strand_id
1 'polypeptide(L)'
;MATPTKLRSIYRSFLREMPSRSLSERSRSPLQKRIRNTIASESATPVEQAEQFLHYVKAQRMYATLLERYNPGMNMEEEERVRLTARRVGMELPEEYTISGTDDGSRGGSKKQ
;
A
#
# COMPACT_ATOMS: atom_id res chain seq x y z
N MET A 1 -31.80 16.73 2.82
CA MET A 1 -30.98 17.25 3.93
C MET A 1 -30.41 16.09 4.70
N ALA A 2 -29.09 16.05 4.91
CA ALA A 2 -28.46 14.94 5.62
C ALA A 2 -28.70 15.03 7.12
N THR A 3 -29.08 13.93 7.75
CA THR A 3 -29.27 13.90 9.20
C THR A 3 -27.91 13.90 9.90
N PRO A 4 -27.78 14.57 11.07
CA PRO A 4 -26.51 14.59 11.81
C PRO A 4 -26.06 13.20 12.26
N THR A 5 -26.99 12.26 12.46
CA THR A 5 -26.71 10.85 12.73
C THR A 5 -26.05 10.16 11.54
N LYS A 6 -26.52 10.42 10.32
CA LYS A 6 -25.95 9.89 9.08
C LYS A 6 -24.52 10.39 8.86
N LEU A 7 -24.27 11.69 9.03
CA LEU A 7 -22.93 12.28 8.90
C LEU A 7 -21.93 11.65 9.90
N ARG A 8 -22.35 11.46 11.15
CA ARG A 8 -21.55 10.76 12.17
C ARG A 8 -21.26 9.31 11.80
N SER A 9 -22.23 8.61 11.23
CA SER A 9 -22.05 7.22 10.79
C SER A 9 -20.99 7.11 9.67
N ILE A 10 -21.07 8.00 8.67
CA ILE A 10 -20.14 8.06 7.54
C ILE A 10 -18.73 8.40 8.04
N TYR A 11 -18.60 9.41 8.91
CA TYR A 11 -17.33 9.77 9.50
C TYR A 11 -16.69 8.58 10.25
N ARG A 12 -17.46 7.86 11.07
CA ARG A 12 -16.97 6.69 11.80
C ARG A 12 -16.56 5.56 10.88
N SER A 13 -17.27 5.33 9.78
CA SER A 13 -16.84 4.33 8.80
C SER A 13 -15.52 4.72 8.13
N PHE A 14 -15.32 5.98 7.75
CA PHE A 14 -14.02 6.44 7.24
C PHE A 14 -12.89 6.24 8.24
N LEU A 15 -13.13 6.50 9.52
CA LEU A 15 -12.12 6.26 10.56
C LEU A 15 -11.74 4.79 10.71
N ARG A 16 -12.66 3.85 10.42
CA ARG A 16 -12.42 2.41 10.50
C ARG A 16 -11.65 1.87 9.30
N GLU A 17 -11.79 2.51 8.13
CA GLU A 17 -11.01 2.15 6.95
C GLU A 17 -9.56 2.66 7.03
N MET A 18 -9.28 3.68 7.84
CA MET A 18 -7.91 4.14 8.07
C MET A 18 -7.15 3.18 9.00
N PRO A 19 -5.84 2.96 8.78
CA PRO A 19 -5.00 2.16 9.67
C PRO A 19 -5.08 2.68 11.11
N SER A 20 -5.32 1.79 12.07
CA SER A 20 -5.31 2.14 13.49
C SER A 20 -3.88 2.54 13.89
N ARG A 21 -3.69 3.82 14.21
CA ARG A 21 -2.41 4.32 14.72
C ARG A 21 -2.36 4.18 16.25
N SER A 22 -1.18 3.97 16.81
CA SER A 22 -0.99 3.92 18.26
C SER A 22 -1.47 5.24 18.90
N LEU A 23 -2.05 5.12 20.10
CA LEU A 23 -2.96 6.07 20.76
C LEU A 23 -2.37 7.46 21.13
N SER A 24 -1.17 7.81 20.67
CA SER A 24 -0.61 9.14 20.92
C SER A 24 -1.49 10.24 20.29
N GLU A 25 -1.87 11.26 21.06
CA GLU A 25 -2.60 12.44 20.56
C GLU A 25 -1.93 13.08 19.33
N ARG A 26 -0.59 12.93 19.24
CA ARG A 26 0.31 13.36 18.17
C ARG A 26 0.27 12.48 16.90
N SER A 27 -0.41 11.33 16.94
CA SER A 27 -0.49 10.36 15.84
C SER A 27 -1.70 10.56 14.91
N ARG A 28 -2.65 11.45 15.27
CA ARG A 28 -3.82 11.78 14.44
C ARG A 28 -3.35 12.34 13.10
N SER A 29 -3.71 11.67 12.01
CA SER A 29 -3.24 12.05 10.68
C SER A 29 -3.81 13.41 10.26
N PRO A 30 -3.05 14.22 9.50
CA PRO A 30 -3.58 15.46 8.91
C PRO A 30 -4.79 15.16 8.01
N LEU A 31 -4.83 13.98 7.38
CA LEU A 31 -5.97 13.50 6.60
C LEU A 31 -7.24 13.36 7.44
N GLN A 32 -7.16 12.83 8.67
CA GLN A 32 -8.31 12.73 9.56
C GLN A 32 -8.89 14.11 9.88
N LYS A 33 -8.04 15.12 10.12
CA LYS A 33 -8.46 16.51 10.36
C LYS A 33 -9.14 17.08 9.11
N ARG A 34 -8.58 16.85 7.92
CA ARG A 34 -9.16 17.29 6.66
C ARG A 34 -10.54 16.66 6.42
N ILE A 35 -10.69 15.35 6.59
CA ILE A 35 -11.98 14.65 6.47
C ILE A 35 -13.01 15.19 7.47
N ARG A 36 -12.59 15.47 8.71
CA ARG A 36 -13.48 16.09 9.70
C ARG A 36 -13.93 17.48 9.24
N ASN A 37 -13.00 18.32 8.79
CA ASN A 37 -13.31 19.68 8.35
C ASN A 37 -14.21 19.69 7.11
N THR A 38 -14.03 18.76 6.17
CA THR A 38 -14.89 18.65 4.98
C THR A 38 -16.31 18.20 5.33
N ILE A 39 -16.46 17.24 6.25
CA ILE A 39 -17.79 16.76 6.68
C ILE A 39 -18.51 17.79 7.57
N ALA A 40 -17.77 18.57 8.35
CA ALA A 40 -18.32 19.65 9.18
C ALA A 40 -18.64 20.92 8.37
N SER A 41 -18.04 21.08 7.18
CA SER A 41 -18.32 22.19 6.27
C SER A 41 -19.63 21.90 5.52
N GLU A 42 -20.66 22.67 5.83
CA GLU A 42 -22.04 22.48 5.35
C GLU A 42 -22.20 22.70 3.83
N SER A 43 -21.20 23.29 3.17
CA SER A 43 -21.22 23.67 1.76
C SER A 43 -20.34 22.83 0.83
N ALA A 44 -19.50 21.93 1.35
CA ALA A 44 -18.37 21.42 0.58
C ALA A 44 -18.62 20.11 -0.19
N THR A 45 -19.46 19.19 0.29
CA THR A 45 -19.63 17.88 -0.36
C THR A 45 -21.05 17.30 -0.18
N PRO A 46 -21.74 16.91 -1.26
CA PRO A 46 -22.95 16.10 -1.18
C PRO A 46 -22.70 14.80 -0.42
N VAL A 47 -23.65 14.37 0.40
CA VAL A 47 -23.50 13.15 1.21
C VAL A 47 -23.39 11.89 0.36
N GLU A 48 -24.07 11.85 -0.78
CA GLU A 48 -23.98 10.75 -1.74
C GLU A 48 -22.55 10.56 -2.26
N GLN A 49 -21.83 11.66 -2.51
CA GLN A 49 -20.44 11.61 -2.93
C GLN A 49 -19.54 11.05 -1.83
N ALA A 50 -19.79 11.43 -0.57
CA ALA A 50 -19.07 10.86 0.57
C ALA A 50 -19.32 9.35 0.72
N GLU A 51 -20.53 8.89 0.45
CA GLU A 51 -20.84 7.45 0.43
C GLU A 51 -20.14 6.72 -0.70
N GLN A 52 -20.12 7.29 -1.92
CA GLN A 52 -19.40 6.71 -3.05
C GLN A 52 -17.90 6.57 -2.73
N PHE A 53 -17.29 7.60 -2.16
CA PHE A 53 -15.90 7.54 -1.71
C PHE A 53 -15.66 6.46 -0.66
N LEU A 54 -16.58 6.31 0.30
CA LEU A 54 -16.48 5.26 1.30
C LEU A 54 -16.50 3.86 0.66
N HIS A 55 -17.36 3.63 -0.33
CA HIS A 55 -17.40 2.37 -1.08
C HIS A 55 -16.09 2.13 -1.84
N TYR A 56 -15.56 3.16 -2.49
CA TYR A 56 -14.28 3.09 -3.19
C TYR A 56 -13.13 2.69 -2.26
N VAL A 57 -13.01 3.33 -1.09
CA VAL A 57 -11.94 3.02 -0.13
C VAL A 57 -12.03 1.56 0.36
N LYS A 58 -13.24 1.08 0.65
CA LYS A 58 -13.47 -0.34 1.01
C LYS A 58 -13.05 -1.29 -0.11
N ALA A 59 -13.46 -0.98 -1.33
CA ALA A 59 -13.10 -1.77 -2.51
C ALA A 59 -11.58 -1.79 -2.71
N GLN A 60 -10.88 -0.67 -2.50
CA GLN A 60 -9.43 -0.59 -2.63
C GLN A 60 -8.70 -1.49 -1.63
N ARG A 61 -9.18 -1.56 -0.39
CA ARG A 61 -8.62 -2.47 0.63
C ARG A 61 -8.82 -3.94 0.21
N MET A 62 -10.03 -4.28 -0.21
CA MET A 62 -10.35 -5.63 -0.68
C MET A 62 -9.50 -6.00 -1.90
N TYR A 63 -9.34 -5.08 -2.84
CA TYR A 63 -8.47 -5.26 -4.00
C TYR A 63 -7.03 -5.57 -3.59
N ALA A 64 -6.44 -4.80 -2.67
CA ALA A 64 -5.10 -5.06 -2.17
C ALA A 64 -4.99 -6.46 -1.55
N THR A 65 -5.96 -6.86 -0.72
CA THR A 65 -5.99 -8.21 -0.12
C THR A 65 -6.13 -9.33 -1.17
N LEU A 66 -6.94 -9.13 -2.20
CA LEU A 66 -7.09 -10.10 -3.29
C LEU A 66 -5.81 -10.21 -4.12
N LEU A 67 -5.17 -9.09 -4.40
CA LEU A 67 -3.92 -9.02 -5.13
C LEU A 67 -2.81 -9.80 -4.41
N GLU A 68 -2.65 -9.59 -3.11
CA GLU A 68 -1.68 -10.32 -2.27
C GLU A 68 -1.97 -11.84 -2.25
N ARG A 69 -3.24 -12.24 -2.22
CA ARG A 69 -3.64 -13.65 -2.15
C ARG A 69 -3.40 -14.39 -3.47
N TYR A 70 -3.80 -13.79 -4.58
CA TYR A 70 -3.80 -14.46 -5.87
C TYR A 70 -2.54 -14.18 -6.68
N ASN A 71 -1.76 -13.15 -6.32
CA ASN A 71 -0.48 -12.84 -6.93
C ASN A 71 0.64 -12.64 -5.89
N PRO A 72 0.99 -13.68 -5.11
CA PRO A 72 2.05 -13.59 -4.11
C PRO A 72 3.44 -13.35 -4.71
N GLY A 73 3.61 -13.61 -6.01
CA GLY A 73 4.85 -13.37 -6.75
C GLY A 73 4.96 -11.99 -7.38
N MET A 74 3.99 -11.09 -7.16
CA MET A 74 3.97 -9.76 -7.80
C MET A 74 5.19 -8.90 -7.45
N ASN A 75 5.72 -9.06 -6.23
CA ASN A 75 6.87 -8.30 -5.74
C ASN A 75 8.20 -9.05 -5.95
N MET A 76 8.18 -10.20 -6.63
CA MET A 76 9.37 -11.01 -6.88
C MET A 76 9.87 -10.76 -8.30
N GLU A 77 11.15 -10.40 -8.43
CA GLU A 77 11.77 -10.22 -9.73
C GLU A 77 11.81 -11.56 -10.49
N GLU A 78 11.74 -11.49 -11.82
CA GLU A 78 11.65 -12.67 -12.67
C GLU A 78 12.88 -13.59 -12.51
N GLU A 79 14.07 -13.01 -12.37
CA GLU A 79 15.32 -13.71 -12.09
C GLU A 79 15.26 -14.53 -10.78
N GLU A 80 14.70 -13.93 -9.71
CA GLU A 80 14.56 -14.59 -8.42
C GLU A 80 13.54 -15.74 -8.49
N ARG A 81 12.45 -15.57 -9.25
CA ARG A 81 11.47 -16.64 -9.52
C ARG A 81 12.11 -17.82 -10.25
N VAL A 82 12.91 -17.56 -11.27
CA VAL A 82 13.62 -18.61 -12.03
C VAL A 82 14.60 -19.34 -11.13
N ARG A 83 15.39 -18.62 -10.31
CA ARG A 83 16.34 -19.21 -9.35
C ARG A 83 15.65 -20.10 -8.32
N LEU A 84 14.54 -19.66 -7.72
CA LEU A 84 13.78 -20.47 -6.75
C LEU A 84 13.16 -21.72 -7.38
N THR A 85 12.71 -21.61 -8.63
CA THR A 85 12.16 -22.75 -9.38
C THR A 85 13.26 -23.75 -9.74
N ALA A 86 14.44 -23.28 -10.15
CA ALA A 86 15.61 -24.14 -10.38
C ALA A 86 16.04 -24.88 -9.10
N ARG A 87 16.11 -24.18 -7.96
CA ARG A 87 16.42 -24.81 -6.67
C ARG A 87 15.40 -25.87 -6.26
N ARG A 88 14.13 -25.68 -6.61
CA ARG A 88 13.07 -26.66 -6.32
C ARG A 88 13.30 -28.01 -7.03
N VAL A 89 13.98 -28.02 -8.17
CA VAL A 89 14.37 -29.24 -8.91
C VAL A 89 15.80 -29.69 -8.61
N GLY A 90 16.47 -29.07 -7.63
CA GLY A 90 17.86 -29.40 -7.27
C GLY A 90 18.90 -28.86 -8.25
N MET A 91 18.53 -27.87 -9.09
CA MET A 91 19.42 -27.24 -10.05
C MET A 91 19.81 -25.83 -9.56
N GLU A 92 21.07 -25.44 -9.74
CA GLU A 92 21.49 -24.05 -9.52
C GLU A 92 21.54 -23.30 -10.84
N LEU A 93 20.94 -22.10 -10.87
CA LEU A 93 20.94 -21.25 -12.05
C LEU A 93 22.32 -20.57 -12.18
N PRO A 94 23.02 -20.71 -13.32
CA PRO A 94 24.29 -20.01 -13.55
C PRO A 94 24.15 -18.49 -13.46
N GLU A 95 25.24 -17.80 -13.11
CA GLU A 95 25.27 -16.34 -13.15
C GLU A 95 25.02 -15.84 -14.58
N GLU A 96 24.15 -14.84 -14.72
CA GLU A 96 23.87 -14.26 -16.02
C GLU A 96 25.12 -13.56 -16.55
N TYR A 97 25.46 -13.86 -17.81
CA TYR A 97 26.58 -13.21 -18.47
C TYR A 97 26.22 -11.75 -18.76
N THR A 98 26.66 -10.85 -17.90
CA THR A 98 26.65 -9.41 -18.21
C THR A 98 27.73 -9.16 -19.25
N ILE A 99 27.33 -8.75 -20.47
CA ILE A 99 28.28 -8.27 -21.47
C ILE A 99 28.99 -7.07 -20.85
N SER A 100 30.28 -7.25 -20.53
CA SER A 100 31.14 -6.19 -20.01
C SER A 100 31.33 -5.12 -21.09
N GLY A 101 30.47 -4.11 -21.06
CA GLY A 101 30.50 -2.96 -21.96
C GLY A 101 29.91 -1.68 -21.34
N THR A 102 29.66 -1.64 -20.03
CA THR A 102 29.38 -0.40 -19.31
C THR A 102 30.03 -0.49 -17.94
N ASP A 103 31.25 0.01 -17.88
CA ASP A 103 32.05 0.22 -16.69
C ASP A 103 31.37 1.31 -15.85
N ASP A 104 30.65 0.93 -14.78
CA ASP A 104 30.26 1.88 -13.74
C ASP A 104 30.87 1.40 -12.42
N GLY A 105 32.01 2.01 -12.09
CA GLY A 105 32.84 1.66 -10.96
C GLY A 105 32.14 1.96 -9.63
N SER A 106 32.10 0.96 -8.74
CA SER A 106 32.06 1.21 -7.31
C SER A 106 33.11 0.37 -6.59
N ARG A 107 34.15 1.08 -6.18
CA ARG A 107 35.26 0.64 -5.34
C ARG A 107 34.74 0.15 -3.98
N GLY A 108 35.28 -0.97 -3.50
CA GLY A 108 35.05 -1.41 -2.12
C GLY A 108 35.96 -2.56 -1.72
N GLY A 109 37.27 -2.33 -1.70
CA GLY A 109 38.22 -3.31 -1.16
C GLY A 109 38.13 -3.41 0.37
N SER A 110 38.25 -4.62 0.90
CA SER A 110 38.91 -4.88 2.18
C SER A 110 39.54 -6.27 2.16
N LYS A 111 40.86 -6.26 2.09
CA LYS A 111 41.76 -7.42 2.18
C LYS A 111 42.07 -7.62 3.66
N LYS A 112 42.04 -8.86 4.16
CA LYS A 112 43.16 -9.56 4.83
C LYS A 112 42.67 -10.72 5.71
N GLN A 113 43.37 -11.84 5.52
CA GLN A 113 43.95 -12.77 6.51
C GLN A 113 43.28 -12.88 7.88
#